data_AF-A0A2J8QCA4-F1
#
_entry.id   AF-A0A2J8QCA4-F1
#
_cell.length_a   1.000
_cell.length_b   1.000
_cell.length_c   1.000
_cell.angle_alpha   90.00
_cell.angle_beta   90.00
_cell.angle_gamma   90.00
#
_symmetry.space_group_name_H-M   'P 1'
#
loop_
_entity.id
_entity.type
_entity.pdbx_description
1 polymer ?
#
loop_
_entity_poly.entity_id
_entity_poly.type
_entity_poly.pdbx_seq_one_letter_code
_entity_poly.pdbx_strand_id
1 'polypeptide(L)'
;MFHLLLAARSGPARLLGPPASLPGLEALWSPRALLLWLAWLGLQAALYLLPARKVAEGQELKDKSRLRYPINGFQALVLTALLVGLGMSAGLPLGALPEMLLPLAFVATLTAFIFSLFLYMKAQVAPVSALAPGGNSGNPIYDFFLGRELNPRICFFDFKYFCELRPGLIGWVLINLALLMKEAELQGSPSLAMWLVNGFQLLYVGDALWHEEAILTTMDITH
;
A
#
# COMPACT_ATOMS: atom_id res chain seq x y z
N MET A 1 -9.31 -0.97 10.75
CA MET A 1 -8.37 0.19 10.79
C MET A 1 -8.99 1.44 11.40
N PHE A 2 -10.03 2.05 10.79
CA PHE A 2 -10.65 3.27 11.32
C PHE A 2 -11.05 3.19 12.79
N HIS A 3 -11.72 2.10 13.18
CA HIS A 3 -12.08 1.85 14.58
C HIS A 3 -10.90 1.97 15.54
N LEU A 4 -9.74 1.40 15.18
CA LEU A 4 -8.54 1.45 16.01
C LEU A 4 -7.95 2.87 16.08
N LEU A 5 -7.93 3.60 14.96
CA LEU A 5 -7.46 4.99 14.93
C LEU A 5 -8.37 5.93 15.73
N LEU A 6 -9.68 5.67 15.74
CA LEU A 6 -10.64 6.41 16.55
C LEU A 6 -10.54 6.02 18.03
N ALA A 7 -10.43 4.73 18.33
CA ALA A 7 -10.26 4.21 19.68
C ALA A 7 -8.97 4.70 20.33
N ALA A 8 -7.86 4.78 19.57
CA ALA A 8 -6.58 5.32 20.04
C ALA A 8 -6.64 6.83 20.32
N ARG A 9 -7.54 7.58 19.66
CA ARG A 9 -7.77 9.01 19.90
C ARG A 9 -8.76 9.27 21.04
N SER A 10 -9.61 8.30 21.39
CA SER A 10 -10.52 8.40 22.52
C SER A 10 -9.82 7.96 23.80
N GLY A 11 -9.69 8.88 24.78
CA GLY A 11 -8.96 8.72 26.05
C GLY A 11 -8.77 7.28 26.57
N PRO A 12 -9.75 6.65 27.25
CA PRO A 12 -9.64 5.25 27.60
C PRO A 12 -9.81 4.39 26.35
N ALA A 13 -8.70 4.06 25.69
CA ALA A 13 -8.68 3.21 24.51
C ALA A 13 -9.28 1.84 24.83
N ARG A 14 -10.54 1.63 24.44
CA ARG A 14 -11.25 0.35 24.60
C ARG A 14 -11.24 -0.36 23.26
N LEU A 15 -10.47 -1.44 23.13
CA LEU A 15 -10.38 -2.23 21.90
C LEU A 15 -11.75 -2.77 21.45
N LEU A 16 -12.57 -3.20 22.42
CA LEU A 16 -13.85 -3.88 22.21
C LEU A 16 -15.08 -2.95 22.31
N GLY A 17 -14.89 -1.67 22.62
CA GLY A 17 -16.00 -0.71 22.76
C GLY A 17 -16.13 0.19 21.54
N PRO A 18 -17.34 0.67 21.18
CA PRO A 18 -17.49 1.71 20.17
C PRO A 18 -16.72 2.98 20.58
N PRO A 19 -16.19 3.76 19.63
CA PRO A 19 -15.51 5.01 19.95
C PRO A 19 -16.47 5.96 20.67
N ALA A 20 -15.95 6.69 21.65
CA ALA A 20 -16.76 7.58 22.49
C ALA A 20 -17.45 8.70 21.69
N SER A 21 -16.88 9.09 20.55
CA SER A 21 -17.47 10.05 19.61
C SER A 21 -16.99 9.76 18.19
N LEU A 22 -17.85 10.04 17.21
CA LEU A 22 -17.45 10.04 15.80
C LEU A 22 -16.75 11.38 15.50
N PRO A 23 -15.61 11.35 14.81
CA PRO A 23 -14.92 12.58 14.44
C PRO A 23 -15.74 13.37 13.42
N GLY A 24 -15.64 14.70 13.46
CA GLY A 24 -16.14 15.54 12.38
C GLY A 24 -15.37 15.33 11.07
N LEU A 25 -15.97 15.72 9.94
CA LEU A 25 -15.34 15.65 8.61
C LEU A 25 -13.98 16.35 8.55
N GLU A 26 -13.82 17.43 9.31
CA GLU A 26 -12.57 18.20 9.40
C GLU A 26 -11.40 17.38 9.98
N ALA A 27 -11.67 16.39 10.82
CA ALA A 27 -10.65 15.49 11.37
C ALA A 27 -10.34 14.31 10.43
N LEU A 28 -11.25 14.00 9.49
CA LEU A 28 -11.08 12.95 8.48
C LEU A 28 -10.43 13.46 7.19
N TRP A 29 -10.60 14.74 6.86
CA TRP A 29 -10.15 15.31 5.61
C TRP A 29 -8.99 16.28 5.81
N SER A 30 -7.93 16.12 5.01
CA SER A 30 -6.84 17.09 4.94
C SER A 30 -6.26 17.15 3.53
N PRO A 31 -6.23 18.34 2.89
CA PRO A 31 -5.57 18.52 1.59
C PRO A 31 -4.10 18.11 1.61
N ARG A 32 -3.43 18.30 2.76
CA ARG A 32 -2.03 17.87 2.95
C ARG A 32 -1.91 16.35 2.94
N ALA A 33 -2.83 15.63 3.59
CA ALA A 33 -2.86 14.18 3.57
C ALA A 33 -3.13 13.64 2.15
N LEU A 34 -4.03 14.30 1.40
CA LEU A 34 -4.26 13.96 -0.01
C LEU A 34 -3.01 14.13 -0.85
N LEU A 35 -2.34 15.28 -0.74
CA LEU A 35 -1.11 15.54 -1.48
C LEU A 35 -0.01 14.55 -1.13
N LEU A 36 0.17 14.24 0.15
CA LEU A 36 1.16 13.26 0.61
C LEU A 36 0.85 11.85 0.09
N TRP A 37 -0.41 11.44 0.13
CA TRP A 37 -0.84 10.15 -0.40
C TRP A 37 -0.61 10.04 -1.92
N LEU A 38 -0.96 11.08 -2.70
CA LEU A 38 -0.73 11.11 -4.13
C LEU A 38 0.77 11.16 -4.48
N ALA A 39 1.55 11.95 -3.73
CA ALA A 39 3.00 12.00 -3.87
C ALA A 39 3.64 10.64 -3.55
N TRP A 40 3.14 9.95 -2.53
CA TRP A 40 3.56 8.60 -2.18
C TRP A 40 3.28 7.59 -3.29
N LEU A 41 2.04 7.54 -3.79
CA LEU A 41 1.69 6.65 -4.90
C LEU A 41 2.50 6.98 -6.16
N GLY A 42 2.68 8.26 -6.47
CA GLY A 42 3.48 8.73 -7.59
C GLY A 42 4.95 8.35 -7.47
N LEU A 43 5.55 8.50 -6.29
CA LEU A 43 6.92 8.07 -6.01
C LEU A 43 7.07 6.56 -6.21
N GLN A 44 6.20 5.75 -5.61
CA GLN A 44 6.26 4.30 -5.75
C GLN A 44 6.04 3.86 -7.20
N ALA A 45 5.13 4.49 -7.94
CA ALA A 45 4.91 4.23 -9.35
C ALA A 45 6.14 4.62 -10.21
N ALA A 46 6.80 5.74 -9.91
CA ALA A 46 8.03 6.14 -10.58
C ALA A 46 9.17 5.14 -10.32
N LEU A 47 9.33 4.70 -9.06
CA LEU A 47 10.30 3.68 -8.69
C LEU A 47 10.02 2.33 -9.37
N TYR A 48 8.75 1.93 -9.48
CA TYR A 48 8.33 0.75 -10.22
C TYR A 48 8.75 0.80 -11.70
N LEU A 49 8.69 1.99 -12.31
CA LEU A 49 9.01 2.22 -13.72
C LEU A 49 10.50 2.42 -14.03
N LEU A 50 11.40 2.34 -13.04
CA LEU A 50 12.85 2.53 -13.25
C LEU A 50 13.43 1.60 -14.33
N PRO A 51 14.32 2.09 -15.21
CA PRO A 51 14.80 1.33 -16.36
C PRO A 51 15.83 0.23 -16.02
N ALA A 52 16.67 0.43 -15.00
CA ALA A 52 17.72 -0.52 -14.61
C ALA A 52 17.19 -1.57 -13.62
N ARG A 53 16.45 -2.57 -14.13
CA ARG A 53 15.74 -3.56 -13.30
C ARG A 53 15.85 -4.97 -13.84
N LYS A 54 15.80 -5.96 -12.94
CA LYS A 54 15.56 -7.36 -13.30
C LYS A 54 14.11 -7.49 -13.77
N VAL A 55 13.86 -8.37 -14.73
CA VAL A 55 12.52 -8.68 -15.22
C VAL A 55 12.32 -10.19 -15.09
N ALA A 56 11.23 -10.60 -14.46
CA ALA A 56 10.83 -12.00 -14.37
C ALA A 56 9.53 -12.24 -15.14
N GLU A 57 9.33 -13.48 -15.57
CA GLU A 57 8.10 -13.92 -16.22
C GLU A 57 7.18 -14.55 -15.18
N GLY A 58 5.91 -14.18 -15.21
CA GLY A 58 4.88 -14.78 -14.37
C GLY A 58 4.45 -16.17 -14.86
N GLN A 59 3.39 -16.67 -14.22
CA GLN A 59 2.76 -17.92 -14.63
C GLN A 59 2.12 -17.83 -16.02
N GLU A 60 1.97 -18.99 -16.65
CA GLU A 60 1.31 -19.12 -17.94
C GLU A 60 -0.19 -18.84 -17.78
N LEU A 61 -0.69 -17.90 -18.58
CA LEU A 61 -2.10 -17.55 -18.61
C LEU A 61 -2.91 -18.55 -19.46
N LYS A 62 -4.24 -18.44 -19.40
CA LYS A 62 -5.17 -19.28 -20.19
C LYS A 62 -4.89 -19.23 -21.70
N ASP A 63 -4.38 -18.11 -22.19
CA ASP A 63 -4.03 -17.87 -23.59
C ASP A 63 -2.60 -18.30 -23.95
N LYS A 64 -1.91 -19.03 -23.05
CA LYS A 64 -0.52 -19.49 -23.20
C LYS A 64 0.53 -18.38 -23.18
N SER A 65 0.13 -17.14 -22.97
CA SER A 65 1.06 -16.02 -22.80
C SER A 65 1.65 -15.99 -21.39
N ARG A 66 2.79 -15.31 -21.24
CA ARG A 66 3.41 -15.01 -19.94
C ARG A 66 3.59 -13.51 -19.81
N LEU A 67 3.14 -13.00 -18.67
CA LEU A 67 3.28 -11.59 -18.35
C LEU A 67 4.68 -11.32 -17.77
N ARG A 68 5.27 -10.19 -18.14
CA ARG A 68 6.56 -9.74 -17.61
C ARG A 68 6.36 -8.76 -16.46
N TYR A 69 7.18 -8.91 -15.42
CA TYR A 69 7.11 -8.13 -14.19
C TYR A 69 8.49 -7.55 -13.82
N PRO A 70 8.55 -6.26 -13.44
CA PRO A 70 9.76 -5.63 -12.95
C PRO A 70 10.06 -6.07 -11.51
N ILE A 71 11.23 -6.67 -11.30
CA ILE A 71 11.71 -7.13 -9.99
C ILE A 71 12.70 -6.09 -9.46
N ASN A 72 12.17 -5.07 -8.80
CA ASN A 72 12.93 -3.95 -8.25
C ASN A 72 12.37 -3.46 -6.91
N GLY A 73 11.59 -4.28 -6.21
CA GLY A 73 10.95 -3.92 -4.95
C GLY A 73 11.95 -3.59 -3.85
N PHE A 74 13.01 -4.39 -3.71
CA PHE A 74 14.06 -4.09 -2.74
C PHE A 74 14.82 -2.81 -3.09
N GLN A 75 15.09 -2.56 -4.38
CA GLN A 75 15.70 -1.30 -4.82
C GLN A 75 14.78 -0.11 -4.51
N ALA A 76 13.47 -0.25 -4.71
CA ALA A 76 12.50 0.77 -4.38
C ALA A 76 12.46 1.06 -2.86
N LEU A 77 12.58 0.03 -2.01
CA LEU A 77 12.70 0.20 -0.56
C LEU A 77 13.95 1.01 -0.19
N VAL A 78 15.13 0.63 -0.71
CA VAL A 78 16.39 1.33 -0.41
C VAL A 78 16.34 2.78 -0.91
N LEU A 79 15.89 3.01 -2.15
CA LEU A 79 15.78 4.36 -2.71
C LEU A 79 14.76 5.21 -1.93
N THR A 80 13.64 4.62 -1.51
CA THR A 80 12.66 5.30 -0.65
C THR A 80 13.29 5.69 0.68
N ALA A 81 14.02 4.77 1.33
CA ALA A 81 14.69 5.05 2.60
C ALA A 81 15.75 6.17 2.46
N LEU A 82 16.52 6.16 1.37
CA LEU A 82 17.47 7.23 1.07
C LEU A 82 16.78 8.58 0.85
N LEU A 83 15.70 8.61 0.07
CA LEU A 83 14.93 9.84 -0.17
C LEU A 83 14.29 10.38 1.11
N VAL A 84 13.76 9.51 1.96
CA VAL A 84 13.20 9.90 3.26
C VAL A 84 14.31 10.42 4.18
N GLY A 85 15.45 9.75 4.26
CA GLY A 85 16.60 10.19 5.05
C GLY A 85 17.16 11.54 4.59
N LEU A 86 17.28 11.75 3.27
CA LEU A 86 17.64 13.04 2.68
C LEU A 86 16.58 14.11 3.02
N GLY A 87 15.30 13.77 2.87
CA GLY A 87 14.19 14.65 3.27
C GLY A 87 14.30 15.07 4.73
N MET A 88 14.56 14.13 5.64
CA MET A 88 14.75 14.41 7.07
C MET A 88 15.94 15.34 7.32
N SER A 89 17.07 15.12 6.62
CA SER A 89 18.23 16.03 6.71
C SER A 89 17.93 17.44 6.18
N ALA A 90 16.97 17.57 5.26
CA ALA A 90 16.45 18.83 4.73
C ALA A 90 15.28 19.41 5.56
N GLY A 91 14.94 18.80 6.69
CA GLY A 91 13.89 19.30 7.60
C GLY A 91 12.49 18.71 7.42
N LEU A 92 12.34 17.59 6.69
CA LEU A 92 11.07 16.87 6.60
C LEU A 92 10.65 16.33 7.98
N PRO A 93 9.50 16.75 8.53
CA PRO A 93 9.08 16.36 9.89
C PRO A 93 8.41 14.99 9.88
N LEU A 94 9.18 13.91 9.71
CA LEU A 94 8.63 12.55 9.65
C LEU A 94 7.85 12.18 10.92
N GLY A 95 8.27 12.68 12.09
CA GLY A 95 7.57 12.53 13.37
C GLY A 95 6.15 13.15 13.41
N ALA A 96 5.79 14.01 12.45
CA ALA A 96 4.43 14.55 12.33
C ALA A 96 3.46 13.61 11.57
N LEU A 97 3.97 12.60 10.87
CA LEU A 97 3.14 11.67 10.08
C LEU A 97 2.10 10.89 10.91
N PRO A 98 2.39 10.43 12.15
CA PRO A 98 1.41 9.77 13.01
C PRO A 98 0.14 10.60 13.28
N GLU A 99 0.27 11.93 13.34
CA GLU A 99 -0.85 12.83 13.58
C GLU A 99 -1.82 12.89 12.37
N MET A 100 -1.31 12.59 11.18
CA MET A 100 -2.07 12.55 9.92
C MET A 100 -2.60 11.15 9.56
N LEU A 101 -2.37 10.11 10.38
CA LEU A 101 -2.77 8.74 10.04
C LEU A 101 -4.28 8.59 9.81
N LEU A 102 -5.12 9.31 10.55
CA LEU A 102 -6.57 9.26 10.35
C LEU A 102 -6.98 9.88 9.00
N PRO A 103 -6.56 11.12 8.66
CA PRO A 103 -6.77 11.65 7.32
C PRO A 103 -6.16 10.81 6.19
N LEU A 104 -4.97 10.25 6.38
CA LEU A 104 -4.33 9.37 5.39
C LEU A 104 -5.13 8.09 5.17
N ALA A 105 -5.60 7.45 6.24
CA ALA A 105 -6.48 6.29 6.17
C ALA A 105 -7.78 6.60 5.40
N PHE A 106 -8.35 7.79 5.62
CA PHE A 106 -9.53 8.24 4.90
C PHE A 106 -9.28 8.46 3.41
N VAL A 107 -8.23 9.20 3.05
CA VAL A 107 -7.86 9.41 1.66
C VAL A 107 -7.50 8.09 0.97
N ALA A 108 -6.74 7.21 1.61
CA ALA A 108 -6.36 5.92 1.06
C ALA A 108 -7.59 5.04 0.80
N THR A 109 -8.55 5.03 1.72
CA THR A 109 -9.82 4.31 1.57
C THR A 109 -10.64 4.87 0.40
N LEU A 110 -10.80 6.19 0.33
CA LEU A 110 -11.51 6.84 -0.77
C LEU A 110 -10.84 6.54 -2.12
N THR A 111 -9.50 6.61 -2.15
CA THR A 111 -8.71 6.26 -3.34
C THR A 111 -8.94 4.81 -3.74
N ALA A 112 -8.94 3.88 -2.79
CA ALA A 112 -9.21 2.47 -3.06
C ALA A 112 -10.60 2.26 -3.67
N PHE A 113 -11.65 2.90 -3.14
CA PHE A 113 -13.00 2.83 -3.71
C PHE A 113 -13.08 3.40 -5.14
N ILE A 114 -12.52 4.58 -5.37
CA ILE A 114 -12.46 5.21 -6.70
C ILE A 114 -11.70 4.31 -7.67
N PHE A 115 -10.58 3.75 -7.22
CA PHE A 115 -9.73 2.89 -8.03
C PHE A 115 -10.38 1.55 -8.35
N SER A 116 -11.06 0.91 -7.40
CA SER A 116 -11.87 -0.29 -7.64
C SER A 116 -12.98 -0.03 -8.66
N LEU A 117 -13.66 1.13 -8.59
CA LEU A 117 -14.65 1.52 -9.60
C LEU A 117 -14.01 1.67 -10.99
N PHE A 118 -12.86 2.34 -11.06
CA PHE A 118 -12.12 2.43 -12.31
C PHE A 118 -11.75 1.06 -12.88
N LEU A 119 -11.21 0.14 -12.07
CA LEU A 119 -10.84 -1.21 -12.49
C LEU A 119 -12.06 -2.01 -12.96
N TYR A 120 -13.18 -1.92 -12.25
CA TYR A 120 -14.42 -2.59 -12.63
C TYR A 120 -14.98 -2.09 -13.96
N MET A 121 -14.92 -0.77 -14.21
CA MET A 121 -15.33 -0.17 -15.48
C MET A 121 -14.37 -0.54 -16.61
N LYS A 122 -13.06 -0.53 -16.36
CA LYS A 122 -12.03 -0.95 -17.32
C LYS A 122 -12.22 -2.41 -17.74
N ALA A 123 -12.60 -3.29 -16.81
CA ALA A 123 -12.79 -4.69 -17.11
C ALA A 123 -13.96 -4.99 -18.07
N GLN A 124 -14.85 -4.03 -18.33
CA GLN A 124 -15.95 -4.19 -19.30
C GLN A 124 -15.45 -4.25 -20.75
N VAL A 125 -14.27 -3.69 -21.03
CA VAL A 125 -13.63 -3.73 -22.36
C VAL A 125 -12.47 -4.72 -22.43
N ALA A 126 -12.22 -5.48 -21.36
CA ALA A 126 -11.16 -6.47 -21.32
C ALA A 126 -11.54 -7.72 -22.15
N PRO A 127 -10.56 -8.36 -22.82
CA PRO A 127 -10.82 -9.59 -23.55
C PRO A 127 -11.19 -10.72 -22.58
N VAL A 128 -12.03 -11.65 -23.03
CA VAL A 128 -12.51 -12.79 -22.21
C VAL A 128 -11.36 -13.64 -21.66
N SER A 129 -10.24 -13.73 -22.39
CA SER A 129 -9.03 -14.44 -21.95
C SER A 129 -8.37 -13.82 -20.70
N ALA A 130 -8.53 -12.51 -20.48
CA ALA A 130 -7.96 -11.77 -19.35
C ALA A 130 -8.86 -11.76 -18.11
N LEU A 131 -10.07 -12.33 -18.20
CA LEU A 131 -11.05 -12.33 -17.11
C LEU A 131 -10.75 -13.40 -16.05
N ALA A 132 -10.84 -13.00 -14.79
CA ALA A 132 -10.66 -13.87 -13.62
C ALA A 132 -11.86 -14.82 -13.46
N PRO A 133 -11.67 -16.13 -13.30
CA PRO A 133 -12.80 -17.06 -13.12
C PRO A 133 -13.74 -16.66 -11.97
N GLY A 134 -13.18 -16.20 -10.85
CA GLY A 134 -13.97 -15.84 -9.67
C GLY A 134 -14.80 -14.56 -9.85
N GLY A 135 -14.29 -13.57 -10.58
CA GLY A 135 -14.93 -12.27 -10.75
C GLY A 135 -15.97 -12.20 -11.88
N ASN A 136 -16.50 -13.33 -12.36
CA ASN A 136 -17.41 -13.38 -13.50
C ASN A 136 -18.66 -14.22 -13.22
N SER A 137 -19.28 -13.99 -12.05
CA SER A 137 -20.46 -14.72 -11.58
C SER A 137 -21.77 -14.25 -12.22
N GLY A 138 -21.78 -13.05 -12.81
CA GLY A 138 -22.99 -12.39 -13.32
C GLY A 138 -23.73 -11.55 -12.28
N ASN A 139 -23.28 -11.55 -11.02
CA ASN A 139 -23.75 -10.62 -9.99
C ASN A 139 -22.82 -9.38 -9.96
N PRO A 140 -23.31 -8.18 -10.34
CA PRO A 140 -22.47 -6.98 -10.42
C PRO A 140 -21.81 -6.58 -9.11
N ILE A 141 -22.46 -6.80 -7.96
CA ILE A 141 -21.92 -6.43 -6.65
C ILE A 141 -20.76 -7.36 -6.27
N TYR A 142 -20.94 -8.67 -6.50
CA TYR A 142 -19.90 -9.66 -6.23
C TYR A 142 -18.71 -9.52 -7.17
N ASP A 143 -18.98 -9.34 -8.47
CA ASP A 143 -17.97 -9.14 -9.51
C ASP A 143 -17.21 -7.82 -9.31
N PHE A 144 -17.86 -6.78 -8.76
CA PHE A 144 -17.19 -5.55 -8.33
C PHE A 144 -16.26 -5.80 -7.15
N PHE A 145 -16.71 -6.56 -6.14
CA PHE A 145 -15.92 -6.83 -4.94
C PHE A 145 -14.68 -7.68 -5.22
N LEU A 146 -14.81 -8.72 -6.06
CA LEU A 146 -13.68 -9.56 -6.46
C LEU A 146 -12.78 -8.91 -7.52
N GLY A 147 -13.35 -8.12 -8.43
CA GLY A 147 -12.69 -7.64 -9.62
C GLY A 147 -12.77 -8.64 -10.78
N ARG A 148 -13.12 -8.14 -11.96
CA ARG A 148 -13.41 -8.98 -13.15
C ARG A 148 -12.16 -9.37 -13.95
N GLU A 149 -11.16 -8.50 -13.99
CA GLU A 149 -9.91 -8.68 -14.75
C GLU A 149 -8.84 -9.32 -13.85
N LEU A 150 -8.17 -10.37 -14.34
CA LEU A 150 -7.20 -11.13 -13.53
C LEU A 150 -5.95 -10.33 -13.20
N ASN A 151 -5.37 -9.66 -14.20
CA ASN A 151 -4.16 -8.86 -14.08
C ASN A 151 -4.37 -7.50 -14.75
N PRO A 152 -5.09 -6.57 -14.09
CA PRO A 152 -5.42 -5.29 -14.70
C PRO A 152 -4.17 -4.47 -14.98
N ARG A 153 -3.94 -4.18 -16.27
CA ARG A 153 -2.74 -3.49 -16.76
C ARG A 153 -3.05 -2.25 -17.60
N ILE A 154 -2.14 -1.28 -17.51
CA ILE A 154 -1.93 -0.26 -18.53
C ILE A 154 -0.48 -0.38 -19.01
N CYS A 155 -0.30 -0.75 -20.28
CA CYS A 155 1.01 -1.03 -20.86
C CYS A 155 1.79 -2.08 -20.02
N PHE A 156 2.91 -1.68 -19.40
CA PHE A 156 3.75 -2.54 -18.57
C PHE A 156 3.42 -2.45 -17.08
N PHE A 157 2.47 -1.60 -16.69
CA PHE A 157 2.10 -1.38 -15.30
C PHE A 157 0.98 -2.32 -14.89
N ASP A 158 1.30 -3.28 -14.03
CA ASP A 158 0.34 -4.20 -13.44
C ASP A 158 -0.13 -3.66 -12.08
N PHE A 159 -1.41 -3.29 -11.99
CA PHE A 159 -1.95 -2.65 -10.80
C PHE A 159 -2.05 -3.60 -9.62
N LYS A 160 -2.37 -4.86 -9.86
CA LYS A 160 -2.50 -5.86 -8.80
C LYS A 160 -1.13 -6.08 -8.16
N TYR A 161 -0.14 -6.39 -8.98
CA TYR A 161 1.23 -6.59 -8.54
C TYR A 161 1.86 -5.34 -7.89
N PHE A 162 1.59 -4.15 -8.45
CA PHE A 162 2.06 -2.90 -7.88
C PHE A 162 1.50 -2.68 -6.47
N CYS A 163 0.18 -2.77 -6.30
CA CYS A 163 -0.49 -2.50 -5.04
C CYS A 163 -0.18 -3.53 -3.95
N GLU A 164 0.08 -4.79 -4.33
CA GLU A 164 0.42 -5.88 -3.42
C GLU A 164 1.67 -5.55 -2.58
N LEU A 165 2.72 -5.06 -3.24
CA LEU A 165 4.04 -4.91 -2.65
C LEU A 165 4.44 -3.46 -2.36
N ARG A 166 4.17 -2.53 -3.29
CA ARG A 166 4.88 -1.25 -3.33
C ARG A 166 4.32 -0.21 -2.36
N PRO A 167 3.13 0.38 -2.59
CA PRO A 167 2.63 1.43 -1.72
C PRO A 167 2.23 0.90 -0.35
N GLY A 168 1.86 -0.38 -0.24
CA GLY A 168 1.44 -1.05 1.00
C GLY A 168 2.61 -1.37 1.93
N LEU A 169 3.46 -2.35 1.57
CA LEU A 169 4.52 -2.83 2.48
C LEU A 169 5.61 -1.79 2.73
N ILE A 170 6.06 -1.06 1.71
CA ILE A 170 7.05 0.01 1.89
C ILE A 170 6.43 1.15 2.72
N GLY A 171 5.13 1.43 2.51
CA GLY A 171 4.40 2.43 3.29
C GLY A 171 4.27 2.04 4.75
N TRP A 172 4.08 0.76 5.04
CA TRP A 172 4.06 0.22 6.40
C TRP A 172 5.40 0.46 7.11
N VAL A 173 6.54 0.18 6.47
CA VAL A 173 7.86 0.49 7.02
C VAL A 173 8.01 1.98 7.33
N LEU A 174 7.56 2.86 6.43
CA LEU A 174 7.62 4.30 6.64
C LEU A 174 6.79 4.77 7.84
N ILE A 175 5.57 4.23 7.98
CA ILE A 175 4.69 4.52 9.12
C ILE A 175 5.33 4.06 10.44
N ASN A 176 5.93 2.86 10.45
CA ASN A 176 6.64 2.35 11.62
C ASN A 176 7.79 3.25 12.05
N LEU A 177 8.62 3.69 11.09
CA LEU A 177 9.72 4.63 11.36
C LEU A 177 9.20 5.95 11.93
N ALA A 178 8.10 6.47 11.38
CA ALA A 178 7.48 7.68 11.88
C ALA A 178 6.94 7.53 13.32
N LEU A 179 6.36 6.37 13.66
CA LEU A 179 5.91 6.05 15.01
C LEU A 179 7.09 5.91 15.98
N LEU A 180 8.18 5.26 15.55
CA LEU A 180 9.42 5.14 16.33
C LEU A 180 10.03 6.52 16.63
N MET A 181 10.07 7.41 15.64
CA MET A 181 10.50 8.80 15.83
C MET A 181 9.59 9.55 16.80
N LYS A 182 8.26 9.41 16.65
CA LYS A 182 7.32 10.10 17.55
C LYS A 182 7.45 9.62 18.99
N GLU A 183 7.69 8.33 19.22
CA GLU A 183 7.95 7.82 20.57
C GLU A 183 9.27 8.40 21.13
N ALA A 184 10.33 8.49 20.31
CA ALA A 184 11.59 9.11 20.69
C ALA A 184 11.41 10.58 21.09
N GLU A 185 10.62 11.35 20.34
CA GLU A 185 10.32 12.75 20.64
C GLU A 185 9.56 12.91 21.97
N LEU A 186 8.64 11.99 22.28
CA LEU A 186 7.82 12.05 23.49
C LEU A 186 8.54 11.56 24.76
N GLN A 187 9.41 10.55 24.63
CA GLN A 187 10.04 9.87 25.77
C GLN A 187 11.56 10.12 25.87
N GLY A 188 12.16 10.84 24.92
CA GLY A 188 13.60 11.07 24.80
C GLY A 188 14.36 9.92 24.13
N SER A 189 13.81 8.70 24.13
CA SER A 189 14.35 7.54 23.41
C SER A 189 13.25 6.51 23.11
N PRO A 190 13.28 5.79 21.98
CA PRO A 190 12.33 4.71 21.72
C PRO A 190 12.48 3.56 22.73
N SER A 191 11.36 2.91 23.04
CA SER A 191 11.36 1.72 23.91
C SER A 191 12.00 0.50 23.21
N LEU A 192 12.48 -0.47 23.99
CA LEU A 192 12.99 -1.73 23.42
C LEU A 192 11.93 -2.43 22.56
N ALA A 193 10.66 -2.40 22.99
CA ALA A 193 9.57 -3.00 22.25
C ALA A 193 9.39 -2.35 20.87
N MET A 194 9.51 -1.02 20.79
CA MET A 194 9.40 -0.28 19.53
C MET A 194 10.54 -0.62 18.57
N TRP A 195 11.78 -0.74 19.08
CA TRP A 195 12.92 -1.21 18.30
C TRP A 195 12.70 -2.61 17.74
N LEU A 196 12.25 -3.55 18.56
CA LEU A 196 12.01 -4.93 18.14
C LEU A 196 10.90 -5.02 17.09
N VAL A 197 9.77 -4.34 17.30
CA VAL A 197 8.65 -4.33 16.33
C VAL A 197 9.08 -3.73 15.01
N ASN A 198 9.76 -2.57 15.02
CA ASN A 198 10.28 -1.96 13.80
C ASN A 198 11.29 -2.87 13.08
N GLY A 199 12.22 -3.46 13.83
CA GLY A 199 13.25 -4.34 13.29
C GLY A 199 12.68 -5.59 12.65
N PHE A 200 11.78 -6.30 13.33
CA PHE A 200 11.16 -7.52 12.80
C PHE A 200 10.24 -7.25 11.60
N GLN A 201 9.47 -6.16 11.63
CA GLN A 201 8.59 -5.81 10.51
C GLN A 201 9.39 -5.32 9.30
N LEU A 202 10.50 -4.59 9.52
CA LEU A 202 11.43 -4.25 8.45
C LEU A 202 12.09 -5.50 7.84
N LEU A 203 12.50 -6.46 8.67
CA LEU A 203 13.05 -7.74 8.20
C LEU A 203 12.03 -8.50 7.34
N TYR A 204 10.78 -8.57 7.78
CA TYR A 204 9.69 -9.21 7.04
C TYR A 204 9.48 -8.53 5.67
N VAL A 205 9.35 -7.20 5.65
CA VAL A 205 9.14 -6.46 4.39
C VAL A 205 10.37 -6.55 3.48
N GLY A 206 11.57 -6.46 4.06
CA GLY A 206 12.83 -6.63 3.34
C GLY A 206 12.94 -7.99 2.67
N ASP A 207 12.61 -9.07 3.38
CA ASP A 207 12.59 -10.43 2.86
C ASP A 207 11.57 -10.60 1.72
N ALA A 208 10.34 -10.11 1.92
CA ALA A 208 9.29 -10.16 0.90
C ALA A 208 9.68 -9.42 -0.39
N LEU A 209 10.36 -8.27 -0.27
CA LEU A 209 10.82 -7.48 -1.42
C LEU A 209 12.12 -8.01 -2.04
N TRP A 210 12.94 -8.74 -1.28
CA TRP A 210 14.14 -9.42 -1.79
C TRP A 210 13.76 -10.67 -2.60
N HIS A 211 12.79 -11.44 -2.08
CA HIS A 211 12.22 -12.62 -2.72
C HIS A 211 10.95 -12.31 -3.53
N GLU A 212 10.88 -11.10 -4.07
CA GLU A 212 9.72 -10.57 -4.77
C GLU A 212 9.20 -11.49 -5.90
N GLU A 213 10.08 -12.24 -6.56
CA GLU A 213 9.69 -13.19 -7.62
C GLU A 213 8.75 -14.29 -7.14
N ALA A 214 8.82 -14.68 -5.86
CA ALA A 214 7.95 -15.69 -5.29
C ALA A 214 6.48 -15.27 -5.33
N ILE A 215 6.19 -13.96 -5.26
CA ILE A 215 4.83 -13.42 -5.30
C ILE A 215 4.15 -13.67 -6.64
N LEU A 216 4.90 -13.84 -7.74
CA LEU A 216 4.33 -14.19 -9.04
C LEU A 216 3.67 -15.58 -9.07
N THR A 217 3.84 -16.36 -8.01
CA THR A 217 3.27 -17.70 -7.84
C THR A 217 2.17 -17.78 -6.79
N THR A 218 1.85 -16.66 -6.12
CA THR A 218 0.80 -16.63 -5.09
C THR A 218 -0.58 -16.62 -5.71
N MET A 219 -1.56 -17.08 -4.92
CA MET A 219 -2.96 -17.14 -5.32
C MET A 219 -3.48 -15.79 -5.81
N ASP A 220 -3.11 -14.69 -5.14
CA ASP A 220 -3.59 -13.36 -5.49
C ASP A 220 -3.18 -12.97 -6.91
N ILE A 221 -1.99 -13.35 -7.39
CA ILE A 221 -1.52 -13.05 -8.75
C ILE A 221 -2.08 -14.04 -9.79
N THR A 222 -2.22 -15.32 -9.43
CA THR A 222 -2.53 -16.37 -10.40
C THR A 222 -4.02 -16.68 -10.55
N HIS A 223 -4.88 -16.29 -9.60
CA HIS A 223 -6.30 -16.65 -9.57
C HIS A 223 -7.28 -15.47 -9.47
#